data_AF-A0A4R5NG56-F1
#
_entry.id   AF-A0A4R5NG56-F1
#
_cell.length_a   1.000
_cell.length_b   1.000
_cell.length_c   1.000
_cell.angle_alpha   90.00
_cell.angle_beta   90.00
_cell.angle_gamma   90.00
#
_symmetry.space_group_name_H-M   'P 1'
#
loop_
_entity.id
_entity.type
_entity.pdbx_description
1 polymer ?
#
loop_
_entity_poly.entity_id
_entity_poly.type
_entity_poly.pdbx_seq_one_letter_code
_entity_poly.pdbx_strand_id
1 'polypeptide(L)'
;MQTNLRRSLYIGLAALSFIAAAGAAPMDASAKTYAKMTSNRAMTTAATSRNVTLTGKNAIYNKAGTLKGAKTIASMTTVGHLKDSTTSQKNFRAYRVATTNRGSVYYKVVSFDKVYRGWIYGGKSTNQFGGGLAAYDTFKTGTLTDAQRNGTFAIANPGTANDGTQVTYKQPAWTQYKVGWQMMNSTPYASDTFKITNVGTRTREGDRWVYVTNQNTGHGAATNGWILESGLKTVETPDPATTSKLAFSVNSINNNGVNGTGGLTLYSRIPANDLGLPRLAQTDLDKLMGETGTRIGPNGFTAIDTMLLGNMTAIQGARTYTINGSQYHYVFSYGANSISGANGILNDVWGDTLNVPLNAELVAGPASGTNNANGYV
;
A
#
# COMPACT_ATOMS: atom_id res chain seq x y z
N MET A 1 -6.57 43.52 -33.49
CA MET A 1 -7.50 43.23 -34.60
C MET A 1 -8.78 42.66 -33.99
N GLN A 2 -9.87 43.42 -34.09
CA GLN A 2 -11.30 43.11 -33.87
C GLN A 2 -11.79 42.43 -32.57
N THR A 3 -12.48 43.27 -31.79
CA THR A 3 -13.50 42.97 -30.78
C THR A 3 -14.75 42.28 -31.36
N ASN A 4 -15.46 41.47 -30.56
CA ASN A 4 -16.91 41.27 -30.73
C ASN A 4 -17.61 41.00 -29.38
N LEU A 5 -18.06 42.09 -28.73
CA LEU A 5 -19.19 42.08 -27.81
C LEU A 5 -20.48 42.11 -28.65
N ARG A 6 -21.43 41.23 -28.39
CA ARG A 6 -22.83 41.43 -28.81
C ARG A 6 -23.77 41.17 -27.63
N ARG A 7 -24.15 42.25 -26.94
CA ARG A 7 -25.43 42.37 -26.24
C ARG A 7 -26.36 43.09 -27.21
N SER A 8 -27.49 42.48 -27.58
CA SER A 8 -28.57 43.14 -28.30
C SER A 8 -29.82 43.06 -27.46
N LEU A 9 -30.13 44.19 -26.83
CA LEU A 9 -31.37 44.49 -26.12
C LEU A 9 -32.37 44.98 -27.17
N TYR A 10 -33.34 44.16 -27.56
CA TYR A 10 -34.45 44.61 -28.40
C TYR A 10 -35.57 45.11 -27.48
N ILE A 11 -35.65 46.44 -27.38
CA ILE A 11 -36.80 47.16 -26.84
C ILE A 11 -37.80 47.31 -27.99
N GLY A 12 -38.84 46.47 -27.99
CA GLY A 12 -39.98 46.59 -28.89
C GLY A 12 -41.16 47.18 -28.13
N LEU A 13 -41.34 48.50 -28.26
CA LEU A 13 -42.48 49.25 -27.77
C LEU A 13 -43.68 48.93 -28.67
N ALA A 14 -44.60 48.06 -28.22
CA ALA A 14 -45.86 47.82 -28.93
C ALA A 14 -46.95 48.73 -28.35
N ALA A 15 -47.57 49.49 -29.26
CA ALA A 15 -48.52 50.56 -29.03
C ALA A 15 -49.83 50.11 -28.36
N LEU A 16 -50.37 50.99 -27.53
CA LEU A 16 -51.72 50.96 -26.98
C LEU A 16 -52.75 51.12 -28.10
N SER A 17 -53.56 50.09 -28.35
CA SER A 17 -54.84 50.23 -29.06
C SER A 17 -56.00 49.88 -28.11
N PHE A 18 -56.72 50.91 -27.69
CA PHE A 18 -58.02 50.82 -27.04
C PHE A 18 -59.07 50.47 -28.09
N ILE A 19 -59.75 49.32 -27.95
CA ILE A 19 -61.06 49.07 -28.55
C ILE A 19 -61.98 48.60 -27.42
N ALA A 20 -63.10 49.28 -27.25
CA ALA A 20 -64.08 49.04 -26.21
C ALA A 20 -65.12 47.97 -26.61
N ALA A 21 -65.40 47.10 -25.63
CA ALA A 21 -66.67 46.45 -25.31
C ALA A 21 -67.31 45.41 -26.26
N ALA A 22 -67.23 44.13 -25.86
CA ALA A 22 -68.40 43.24 -25.70
C ALA A 22 -67.99 41.97 -24.91
N GLY A 23 -68.64 41.72 -23.77
CA GLY A 23 -68.60 40.42 -23.08
C GLY A 23 -67.41 40.14 -22.16
N ALA A 24 -67.32 40.83 -21.01
CA ALA A 24 -66.50 40.35 -19.91
C ALA A 24 -67.18 39.13 -19.27
N ALA A 25 -66.82 37.92 -19.71
CA ALA A 25 -66.96 36.76 -18.82
C ALA A 25 -66.12 37.06 -17.56
N PRO A 26 -66.60 36.74 -16.34
CA PRO A 26 -65.74 36.83 -15.17
C PRO A 26 -64.53 35.93 -15.42
N MET A 27 -63.35 36.52 -15.63
CA MET A 27 -62.10 35.80 -15.45
C MET A 27 -62.04 35.47 -13.96
N ASP A 28 -62.54 34.30 -13.59
CA ASP A 28 -62.25 33.70 -12.29
C ASP A 28 -60.73 33.55 -12.21
N ALA A 29 -60.08 34.52 -11.58
CA ALA A 29 -58.69 34.47 -11.23
C ALA A 29 -58.51 33.37 -10.17
N SER A 30 -58.39 32.12 -10.61
CA SER A 30 -58.12 30.99 -9.73
C SER A 30 -56.81 31.27 -9.00
N ALA A 31 -56.90 31.55 -7.70
CA ALA A 31 -55.73 31.82 -6.88
C ALA A 31 -54.81 30.60 -6.91
N LYS A 32 -53.55 30.80 -7.31
CA LYS A 32 -52.55 29.73 -7.36
C LYS A 32 -52.44 29.06 -5.98
N THR A 33 -52.92 27.83 -5.88
CA THR A 33 -52.88 27.06 -4.62
C THR A 33 -51.52 26.40 -4.45
N TYR A 34 -50.92 26.59 -3.27
CA TYR A 34 -49.62 26.01 -2.91
C TYR A 34 -49.78 24.80 -2.00
N ALA A 35 -48.84 23.86 -2.09
CA ALA A 35 -48.77 22.77 -1.13
C ALA A 35 -48.32 23.27 0.24
N LYS A 36 -48.76 22.59 1.29
CA LYS A 36 -48.30 22.79 2.68
C LYS A 36 -47.46 21.58 3.10
N MET A 37 -46.44 21.80 3.92
CA MET A 37 -45.66 20.72 4.52
C MET A 37 -46.43 20.12 5.69
N THR A 38 -46.70 18.82 5.65
CA THR A 38 -47.43 18.10 6.70
C THR A 38 -46.49 17.35 7.64
N SER A 39 -45.27 17.04 7.18
CA SER A 39 -44.24 16.43 8.02
C SER A 39 -42.86 16.95 7.66
N ASN A 40 -41.94 16.91 8.62
CA ASN A 40 -40.54 17.26 8.42
C ASN A 40 -39.69 16.60 9.50
N ARG A 41 -39.12 15.43 9.21
CA ARG A 41 -38.35 14.65 10.19
C ARG A 41 -36.91 14.47 9.76
N ALA A 42 -36.02 14.41 10.75
CA ALA A 42 -34.65 13.96 10.53
C ALA A 42 -34.64 12.46 10.19
N MET A 43 -33.72 12.04 9.33
CA MET A 43 -33.54 10.61 9.04
C MET A 43 -32.70 9.96 10.15
N THR A 44 -33.16 8.82 10.65
CA THR A 44 -32.54 8.08 11.77
C THR A 44 -31.71 6.88 11.33
N THR A 45 -31.76 6.48 10.06
CA THR A 45 -30.91 5.42 9.51
C THR A 45 -29.43 5.78 9.60
N ALA A 46 -28.56 4.77 9.50
CA ALA A 46 -27.11 4.95 9.54
C ALA A 46 -26.65 6.06 8.57
N ALA A 47 -25.63 6.83 8.95
CA ALA A 47 -25.12 7.92 8.11
C ALA A 47 -24.61 7.44 6.75
N THR A 48 -24.00 6.26 6.73
CA THR A 48 -23.39 5.62 5.56
C THR A 48 -24.41 5.14 4.53
N SER A 49 -25.63 4.78 4.94
CA SER A 49 -26.71 4.31 4.05
C SER A 49 -27.54 5.43 3.42
N ARG A 50 -27.15 6.70 3.62
CA ARG A 50 -27.89 7.88 3.17
C ARG A 50 -27.17 8.67 2.07
N ASN A 51 -26.12 8.09 1.50
CA ASN A 51 -25.47 8.64 0.32
C ASN A 51 -26.38 8.49 -0.89
N VAL A 52 -26.50 9.57 -1.65
CA VAL A 52 -27.38 9.66 -2.80
C VAL A 52 -26.67 10.33 -3.96
N THR A 53 -27.10 9.97 -5.16
CA THR A 53 -26.78 10.70 -6.37
C THR A 53 -28.02 11.44 -6.88
N LEU A 54 -27.78 12.51 -7.63
CA LEU A 54 -28.83 13.29 -8.26
C LEU A 54 -29.21 12.64 -9.59
N THR A 55 -30.48 12.70 -9.99
CA THR A 55 -30.94 12.14 -11.27
C THR A 55 -30.94 13.16 -12.41
N GLY A 56 -30.74 14.45 -12.13
CA GLY A 56 -30.85 15.54 -13.11
C GLY A 56 -32.28 15.99 -13.42
N LYS A 57 -33.30 15.24 -12.98
CA LYS A 57 -34.71 15.48 -13.34
C LYS A 57 -35.42 16.55 -12.51
N ASN A 58 -34.82 16.98 -11.40
CA ASN A 58 -35.45 17.90 -10.44
C ASN A 58 -34.41 18.89 -9.89
N ALA A 59 -34.82 20.15 -9.74
CA ALA A 59 -34.01 21.19 -9.12
C ALA A 59 -33.91 21.03 -7.58
N ILE A 60 -32.90 21.66 -6.99
CA ILE A 60 -32.75 21.81 -5.54
C ILE A 60 -33.29 23.18 -5.14
N TYR A 61 -34.11 23.23 -4.09
CA TYR A 61 -34.79 24.44 -3.62
C TYR A 61 -34.47 24.76 -2.15
N ASN A 62 -34.70 25.99 -1.70
CA ASN A 62 -34.53 26.38 -0.29
C ASN A 62 -35.56 25.75 0.67
N LYS A 63 -36.74 25.42 0.15
CA LYS A 63 -37.83 24.67 0.78
C LYS A 63 -38.46 23.76 -0.27
N ALA A 64 -39.33 22.82 0.10
CA ALA A 64 -39.98 21.95 -0.87
C ALA A 64 -40.60 22.76 -2.04
N GLY A 65 -40.33 22.36 -3.29
CA GLY A 65 -40.50 23.20 -4.49
C GLY A 65 -41.95 23.63 -4.78
N THR A 66 -42.94 22.92 -4.24
CA THR A 66 -44.37 23.23 -4.39
C THR A 66 -44.94 24.17 -3.31
N LEU A 67 -44.12 24.58 -2.33
CA LEU A 67 -44.53 25.52 -1.27
C LEU A 67 -44.44 26.97 -1.75
N LYS A 68 -45.25 27.83 -1.12
CA LYS A 68 -45.19 29.28 -1.36
C LYS A 68 -43.79 29.83 -1.02
N GLY A 69 -43.22 30.59 -1.95
CA GLY A 69 -41.90 31.21 -1.80
C GLY A 69 -40.72 30.23 -1.86
N ALA A 70 -40.88 29.08 -2.52
CA ALA A 70 -39.76 28.23 -2.89
C ALA A 70 -38.86 28.95 -3.92
N LYS A 71 -37.56 28.97 -3.65
CA LYS A 71 -36.52 29.54 -4.52
C LYS A 71 -35.55 28.45 -4.93
N THR A 72 -35.16 28.44 -6.20
CA THR A 72 -34.16 27.51 -6.75
C THR A 72 -32.78 27.82 -6.18
N ILE A 73 -32.13 26.81 -5.61
CA ILE A 73 -30.73 26.82 -5.17
C ILE A 73 -29.83 26.26 -6.27
N ALA A 74 -30.27 25.18 -6.93
CA ALA A 74 -29.61 24.63 -8.11
C ALA A 74 -30.65 24.26 -9.16
N SER A 75 -30.51 24.80 -10.37
CA SER A 75 -31.41 24.49 -11.50
C SER A 75 -31.28 23.02 -11.92
N MET A 76 -32.22 22.52 -12.74
CA MET A 76 -32.10 21.17 -13.32
C MET A 76 -30.80 21.01 -14.13
N THR A 77 -30.40 22.03 -14.88
CA THR A 77 -29.10 22.06 -15.59
C THR A 77 -27.93 21.90 -14.62
N THR A 78 -27.93 22.66 -13.52
CA THR A 78 -26.88 22.57 -12.49
C THR A 78 -26.86 21.19 -11.85
N VAL A 79 -28.02 20.64 -11.52
CA VAL A 79 -28.18 19.28 -10.98
C VAL A 79 -27.69 18.22 -11.98
N GLY A 80 -27.90 18.42 -13.28
CA GLY A 80 -27.35 17.58 -14.35
C GLY A 80 -25.82 17.57 -14.33
N HIS A 81 -25.18 18.73 -14.29
CA HIS A 81 -23.72 18.81 -14.17
C HIS A 81 -23.18 18.17 -12.89
N LEU A 82 -23.89 18.33 -11.76
CA LEU A 82 -23.52 17.70 -10.49
C LEU A 82 -23.68 16.18 -10.51
N LYS A 83 -24.70 15.67 -11.20
CA LYS A 83 -24.88 14.23 -11.45
C LYS A 83 -23.66 13.68 -12.19
N ASP A 84 -23.24 14.35 -13.25
CA ASP A 84 -22.19 13.87 -14.17
C ASP A 84 -20.74 14.17 -13.70
N SER A 85 -20.58 14.84 -12.56
CA SER A 85 -19.26 15.14 -11.97
C SER A 85 -18.41 13.89 -11.71
N THR A 86 -17.12 13.94 -12.04
CA THR A 86 -16.16 12.85 -11.76
C THR A 86 -15.46 12.99 -10.42
N THR A 87 -15.75 14.03 -9.63
CA THR A 87 -15.19 14.21 -8.29
C THR A 87 -16.18 13.84 -7.17
N SER A 88 -15.71 13.05 -6.20
CA SER A 88 -16.44 12.65 -4.99
C SER A 88 -16.81 13.82 -4.07
N GLN A 89 -16.20 15.00 -4.24
CA GLN A 89 -16.64 16.22 -3.55
C GLN A 89 -18.12 16.57 -3.86
N LYS A 90 -18.61 16.18 -5.04
CA LYS A 90 -20.00 16.36 -5.48
C LYS A 90 -20.89 15.17 -5.15
N ASN A 91 -20.48 14.27 -4.25
CA ASN A 91 -21.40 13.32 -3.63
C ASN A 91 -22.40 14.05 -2.73
N PHE A 92 -23.59 13.48 -2.54
CA PHE A 92 -24.65 14.07 -1.73
C PHE A 92 -25.07 13.13 -0.61
N ARG A 93 -25.51 13.72 0.51
CA ARG A 93 -26.18 12.99 1.59
C ARG A 93 -27.57 13.54 1.83
N ALA A 94 -28.57 12.65 1.89
CA ALA A 94 -29.90 12.98 2.38
C ALA A 94 -29.93 12.91 3.92
N TYR A 95 -30.55 13.88 4.58
CA TYR A 95 -30.54 13.94 6.05
C TYR A 95 -31.88 14.32 6.70
N ARG A 96 -32.86 14.76 5.90
CA ARG A 96 -34.26 14.92 6.34
C ARG A 96 -35.20 14.47 5.24
N VAL A 97 -36.42 14.12 5.64
CA VAL A 97 -37.53 13.78 4.74
C VAL A 97 -38.79 14.53 5.18
N ALA A 98 -39.56 15.02 4.21
CA ALA A 98 -40.79 15.78 4.43
C ALA A 98 -41.87 15.35 3.45
N THR A 99 -43.11 15.28 3.93
CA THR A 99 -44.30 15.04 3.10
C THR A 99 -45.12 16.32 3.01
N THR A 100 -45.77 16.52 1.88
CA THR A 100 -46.70 17.63 1.66
C THR A 100 -48.15 17.16 1.77
N ASN A 101 -49.10 18.08 1.94
CA ASN A 101 -50.54 17.78 1.91
C ASN A 101 -51.04 17.21 0.56
N ARG A 102 -50.19 17.22 -0.48
CA ARG A 102 -50.45 16.59 -1.79
C ARG A 102 -49.75 15.23 -1.96
N GLY A 103 -49.29 14.63 -0.87
CA GLY A 103 -48.61 13.32 -0.85
C GLY A 103 -47.22 13.29 -1.48
N SER A 104 -46.68 14.43 -1.92
CA SER A 104 -45.32 14.50 -2.48
C SER A 104 -44.28 14.48 -1.36
N VAL A 105 -43.22 13.70 -1.57
CA VAL A 105 -42.09 13.57 -0.64
C VAL A 105 -40.90 14.37 -1.15
N TYR A 106 -40.24 15.09 -0.24
CA TYR A 106 -39.01 15.84 -0.49
C TYR A 106 -37.93 15.42 0.51
N TYR A 107 -36.68 15.34 0.03
CA TYR A 107 -35.52 15.09 0.87
C TYR A 107 -34.67 16.35 0.98
N LYS A 108 -34.18 16.62 2.19
CA LYS A 108 -33.16 17.66 2.40
C LYS A 108 -31.78 17.02 2.19
N VAL A 109 -31.03 17.57 1.24
CA VAL A 109 -29.73 17.06 0.81
C VAL A 109 -28.63 18.10 1.01
N VAL A 110 -27.39 17.62 1.09
CA VAL A 110 -26.19 18.45 1.14
C VAL A 110 -25.08 17.79 0.31
N SER A 111 -24.38 18.57 -0.51
CA SER A 111 -23.16 18.11 -1.20
C SER A 111 -22.02 17.95 -0.20
N PHE A 112 -21.05 17.07 -0.48
CA PHE A 112 -20.00 16.82 0.49
C PHE A 112 -19.08 18.02 0.70
N ASP A 113 -18.79 18.76 -0.37
CA ASP A 113 -18.11 20.08 -0.34
C ASP A 113 -18.95 21.20 0.31
N LYS A 114 -20.20 20.92 0.69
CA LYS A 114 -21.15 21.81 1.36
C LYS A 114 -21.66 22.98 0.51
N VAL A 115 -21.28 23.08 -0.76
CA VAL A 115 -21.68 24.18 -1.67
C VAL A 115 -23.20 24.18 -1.89
N TYR A 116 -23.81 23.01 -2.04
CA TYR A 116 -25.24 22.87 -2.30
C TYR A 116 -25.95 22.26 -1.11
N ARG A 117 -27.01 22.93 -0.64
CA ARG A 117 -27.89 22.42 0.42
C ARG A 117 -29.31 22.88 0.21
N GLY A 118 -30.25 21.94 0.13
CA GLY A 118 -31.65 22.29 -0.09
C GLY A 118 -32.57 21.07 -0.11
N TRP A 119 -33.78 21.28 -0.59
CA TRP A 119 -34.82 20.28 -0.73
C TRP A 119 -34.98 19.90 -2.20
N ILE A 120 -35.02 18.61 -2.48
CA ILE A 120 -35.23 18.04 -3.81
C ILE A 120 -36.40 17.05 -3.76
N TYR A 121 -37.18 17.01 -4.84
CA TYR A 121 -38.32 16.10 -4.94
C TYR A 121 -37.85 14.65 -4.95
N GLY A 122 -38.42 13.83 -4.06
CA GLY A 122 -38.03 12.43 -3.81
C GLY A 122 -39.03 11.39 -4.28
N GLY A 123 -40.13 11.79 -4.93
CA GLY A 123 -41.21 10.89 -5.31
C GLY A 123 -42.39 10.92 -4.32
N LYS A 124 -42.93 9.73 -4.00
CA LYS A 124 -44.10 9.55 -3.11
C LYS A 124 -43.80 8.68 -1.89
N SER A 125 -42.67 7.96 -1.87
CA SER A 125 -42.26 7.14 -0.75
C SER A 125 -41.32 7.89 0.19
N THR A 126 -41.48 7.71 1.49
CA THR A 126 -40.52 8.21 2.49
C THR A 126 -39.42 7.19 2.82
N ASN A 127 -39.57 5.96 2.35
CA ASN A 127 -38.68 4.82 2.65
C ASN A 127 -37.71 4.50 1.52
N GLN A 128 -37.88 5.11 0.34
CA GLN A 128 -37.06 4.86 -0.83
C GLN A 128 -36.73 6.19 -1.52
N PHE A 129 -35.47 6.34 -1.94
CA PHE A 129 -35.08 7.48 -2.76
C PHE A 129 -35.62 7.31 -4.19
N GLY A 130 -36.30 8.33 -4.69
CA GLY A 130 -36.77 8.39 -6.07
C GLY A 130 -36.82 9.82 -6.59
N GLY A 131 -37.49 10.02 -7.72
CA GLY A 131 -37.63 11.34 -8.35
C GLY A 131 -36.29 11.95 -8.72
N GLY A 132 -35.87 12.98 -7.98
CA GLY A 132 -34.60 13.68 -8.12
C GLY A 132 -33.38 12.95 -7.55
N LEU A 133 -33.59 11.84 -6.85
CA LEU A 133 -32.57 11.10 -6.11
C LEU A 133 -32.55 9.62 -6.44
N ALA A 134 -31.37 9.03 -6.30
CA ALA A 134 -31.17 7.58 -6.23
C ALA A 134 -30.16 7.26 -5.13
N ALA A 135 -30.27 6.07 -4.52
CA ALA A 135 -29.23 5.55 -3.63
C ALA A 135 -27.89 5.45 -4.39
N TYR A 136 -26.78 5.69 -3.70
CA TYR A 136 -25.49 5.73 -4.36
C TYR A 136 -24.35 5.23 -3.46
N ASP A 137 -23.67 4.18 -3.92
CA ASP A 137 -22.46 3.69 -3.31
C ASP A 137 -21.29 4.56 -3.75
N THR A 138 -20.73 5.30 -2.81
CA THR A 138 -19.60 6.21 -3.03
C THR A 138 -18.25 5.49 -3.08
N PHE A 139 -18.22 4.24 -2.60
CA PHE A 139 -17.03 3.40 -2.55
C PHE A 139 -17.41 1.94 -2.79
N LYS A 140 -16.65 1.26 -3.65
CA LYS A 140 -16.82 -0.16 -3.94
C LYS A 140 -15.67 -0.93 -3.32
N THR A 141 -15.96 -1.84 -2.42
CA THR A 141 -14.94 -2.73 -1.83
C THR A 141 -14.39 -3.66 -2.90
N GLY A 142 -13.08 -3.90 -2.87
CA GLY A 142 -12.39 -4.85 -3.75
C GLY A 142 -11.76 -6.00 -2.97
N THR A 143 -11.05 -6.85 -3.69
CA THR A 143 -10.29 -7.97 -3.13
C THR A 143 -8.79 -7.67 -3.16
N LEU A 144 -8.07 -8.05 -2.11
CA LEU A 144 -6.62 -7.93 -2.06
C LEU A 144 -5.97 -8.86 -3.08
N THR A 145 -4.93 -8.38 -3.74
CA THR A 145 -4.00 -9.21 -4.53
C THR A 145 -3.02 -9.94 -3.60
N ASP A 146 -2.37 -11.00 -4.08
CA ASP A 146 -1.39 -11.76 -3.29
C ASP A 146 -0.21 -10.87 -2.86
N ALA A 147 0.28 -10.01 -3.76
CA ALA A 147 1.30 -9.02 -3.46
C ALA A 147 0.89 -8.08 -2.31
N GLN A 148 -0.38 -7.67 -2.24
CA GLN A 148 -0.87 -6.82 -1.16
C GLN A 148 -1.02 -7.57 0.17
N ARG A 149 -1.42 -8.86 0.14
CA ARG A 149 -1.54 -9.67 1.37
C ARG A 149 -0.18 -9.96 1.99
N ASN A 150 0.81 -10.25 1.16
CA ASN A 150 2.11 -10.72 1.61
C ASN A 150 3.12 -9.59 1.76
N GLY A 151 3.02 -8.53 0.95
CA GLY A 151 3.96 -7.43 0.92
C GLY A 151 3.97 -6.56 2.18
N THR A 152 5.06 -5.83 2.36
CA THR A 152 5.20 -4.78 3.38
C THR A 152 5.34 -3.45 2.66
N PHE A 153 4.71 -2.41 3.18
CA PHE A 153 4.60 -1.13 2.49
C PHE A 153 5.06 0.02 3.40
N ALA A 154 5.51 1.10 2.78
CA ALA A 154 5.78 2.37 3.44
C ALA A 154 5.08 3.50 2.69
N ILE A 155 4.83 4.62 3.36
CA ILE A 155 4.38 5.84 2.68
C ILE A 155 5.52 6.32 1.79
N ALA A 156 5.26 6.46 0.49
CA ALA A 156 6.31 6.73 -0.49
C ALA A 156 6.98 8.08 -0.24
N ASN A 157 6.17 9.10 0.08
CA ASN A 157 6.61 10.47 0.34
C ASN A 157 5.93 10.99 1.62
N PRO A 158 6.50 10.74 2.81
CA PRO A 158 5.94 11.24 4.06
C PRO A 158 5.84 12.79 4.07
N GLY A 159 4.77 13.31 4.68
CA GLY A 159 4.47 14.74 4.71
C GLY A 159 3.05 15.03 5.21
N THR A 160 2.47 16.14 4.74
CA THR A 160 1.19 16.68 5.22
C THR A 160 0.18 16.95 4.10
N ALA A 161 0.47 16.53 2.86
CA ALA A 161 -0.42 16.80 1.73
C ALA A 161 -1.77 16.08 1.88
N ASN A 162 -2.87 16.79 1.62
CA ASN A 162 -4.24 16.27 1.67
C ASN A 162 -4.76 15.87 0.29
N ASP A 163 -3.96 15.13 -0.45
CA ASP A 163 -4.29 14.65 -1.79
C ASP A 163 -4.57 13.13 -1.80
N GLY A 164 -4.51 12.47 -0.64
CA GLY A 164 -4.67 11.03 -0.51
C GLY A 164 -3.37 10.25 -0.50
N THR A 165 -2.21 10.87 -0.76
CA THR A 165 -0.94 10.15 -1.00
C THR A 165 0.03 10.16 0.18
N GLN A 166 -0.09 11.12 1.10
CA GLN A 166 0.87 11.28 2.22
C GLN A 166 0.24 11.03 3.59
N VAL A 167 -1.08 11.05 3.70
CA VAL A 167 -1.81 10.97 4.98
C VAL A 167 -2.90 9.92 4.91
N THR A 168 -3.37 9.43 6.07
CA THR A 168 -4.42 8.40 6.14
C THR A 168 -5.75 8.98 6.59
N TYR A 169 -6.85 8.32 6.19
CA TYR A 169 -8.22 8.77 6.38
C TYR A 169 -9.06 7.71 7.09
N LYS A 170 -10.06 8.14 7.86
CA LYS A 170 -11.01 7.22 8.52
C LYS A 170 -11.86 6.42 7.53
N GLN A 171 -12.11 7.02 6.37
CA GLN A 171 -12.75 6.45 5.18
C GLN A 171 -12.07 7.07 3.95
N PRO A 172 -12.07 6.43 2.78
CA PRO A 172 -11.49 7.00 1.57
C PRO A 172 -12.04 8.41 1.33
N ALA A 173 -11.19 9.34 0.87
CA ALA A 173 -11.54 10.75 0.84
C ALA A 173 -12.85 11.01 0.07
N TRP A 174 -13.74 11.79 0.68
CA TRP A 174 -15.03 12.19 0.10
C TRP A 174 -16.01 11.02 -0.19
N THR A 175 -15.83 9.87 0.46
CA THR A 175 -16.81 8.76 0.37
C THR A 175 -17.88 8.82 1.47
N GLN A 176 -17.64 9.57 2.55
CA GLN A 176 -18.61 9.81 3.60
C GLN A 176 -18.66 11.28 4.03
N TYR A 177 -19.86 11.80 4.25
CA TYR A 177 -20.03 13.20 4.63
C TYR A 177 -19.49 13.48 6.04
N LYS A 178 -18.59 14.48 6.16
CA LYS A 178 -17.89 14.90 7.39
C LYS A 178 -16.95 13.85 7.98
N VAL A 179 -16.52 12.86 7.21
CA VAL A 179 -15.44 11.96 7.61
C VAL A 179 -14.14 12.50 7.02
N GLY A 180 -13.09 12.59 7.83
CA GLY A 180 -11.81 13.20 7.48
C GLY A 180 -10.62 12.31 7.79
N TRP A 181 -9.49 12.95 8.06
CA TRP A 181 -8.22 12.31 8.37
C TRP A 181 -8.30 11.38 9.58
N GLN A 182 -7.52 10.31 9.53
CA GLN A 182 -7.04 9.60 10.69
C GLN A 182 -5.72 10.25 11.15
N MET A 183 -4.74 10.31 10.25
CA MET A 183 -3.44 10.92 10.45
C MET A 183 -3.32 12.20 9.63
N MET A 184 -2.79 13.29 10.17
CA MET A 184 -2.63 14.57 9.45
C MET A 184 -1.19 14.86 9.01
N ASN A 185 -0.22 14.12 9.56
CA ASN A 185 1.21 14.27 9.27
C ASN A 185 1.88 12.90 9.36
N SER A 186 2.44 12.41 8.26
CA SER A 186 3.17 11.14 8.21
C SER A 186 4.68 11.29 8.44
N THR A 187 5.22 12.50 8.49
CA THR A 187 6.66 12.76 8.69
C THR A 187 7.25 12.02 9.90
N PRO A 188 6.59 11.97 11.08
CA PRO A 188 7.11 11.23 12.24
C PRO A 188 7.15 9.70 12.04
N TYR A 189 6.48 9.20 11.01
CA TYR A 189 6.31 7.78 10.70
C TYR A 189 7.00 7.41 9.38
N ALA A 190 8.00 8.19 8.96
CA ALA A 190 8.70 7.99 7.68
C ALA A 190 9.41 6.62 7.58
N SER A 191 9.81 6.06 8.73
CA SER A 191 10.42 4.73 8.87
C SER A 191 9.41 3.61 9.16
N ASP A 192 8.12 3.94 9.31
CA ASP A 192 7.12 2.95 9.67
C ASP A 192 6.76 2.06 8.49
N THR A 193 6.40 0.82 8.81
CA THR A 193 5.96 -0.16 7.83
C THR A 193 4.50 -0.54 8.06
N PHE A 194 3.83 -0.91 6.98
CA PHE A 194 2.41 -1.12 6.94
C PHE A 194 2.05 -2.41 6.21
N LYS A 195 0.98 -3.07 6.65
CA LYS A 195 0.27 -4.11 5.90
C LYS A 195 -1.01 -3.53 5.30
N ILE A 196 -1.39 -4.03 4.13
CA ILE A 196 -2.68 -3.68 3.51
C ILE A 196 -3.70 -4.73 3.94
N THR A 197 -4.80 -4.30 4.56
CA THR A 197 -5.87 -5.21 5.03
C THR A 197 -7.16 -5.11 4.24
N ASN A 198 -7.38 -4.00 3.55
CA ASN A 198 -8.58 -3.80 2.72
C ASN A 198 -8.24 -2.96 1.49
N VAL A 199 -9.07 -3.08 0.46
CA VAL A 199 -8.94 -2.30 -0.76
C VAL A 199 -10.32 -1.97 -1.32
N GLY A 200 -10.40 -0.92 -2.12
CA GLY A 200 -11.56 -0.59 -2.92
C GLY A 200 -11.34 0.62 -3.81
N THR A 201 -12.41 1.05 -4.46
CA THR A 201 -12.36 2.09 -5.50
C THR A 201 -13.44 3.14 -5.26
N ARG A 202 -13.10 4.43 -5.36
CA ARG A 202 -14.13 5.49 -5.32
C ARG A 202 -14.93 5.49 -6.61
N THR A 203 -16.25 5.59 -6.50
CA THR A 203 -17.13 5.39 -7.65
C THR A 203 -17.04 6.52 -8.69
N ARG A 204 -16.71 7.76 -8.28
CA ARG A 204 -16.62 8.90 -9.21
C ARG A 204 -15.24 9.02 -9.86
N GLU A 205 -14.17 8.90 -9.08
CA GLU A 205 -12.80 9.04 -9.59
C GLU A 205 -12.26 7.74 -10.23
N GLY A 206 -12.72 6.57 -9.79
CA GLY A 206 -12.18 5.28 -10.24
C GLY A 206 -10.80 4.95 -9.65
N ASP A 207 -10.31 5.73 -8.69
CA ASP A 207 -9.00 5.55 -8.07
C ASP A 207 -9.02 4.50 -6.95
N ARG A 208 -7.88 3.83 -6.76
CA ARG A 208 -7.75 2.72 -5.82
C ARG A 208 -7.25 3.20 -4.46
N TRP A 209 -8.01 2.86 -3.42
CA TRP A 209 -7.70 3.14 -2.03
C TRP A 209 -7.49 1.85 -1.27
N VAL A 210 -6.53 1.86 -0.35
CA VAL A 210 -6.17 0.72 0.50
C VAL A 210 -6.23 1.13 1.97
N TYR A 211 -6.65 0.22 2.84
CA TYR A 211 -6.56 0.41 4.29
C TYR A 211 -5.24 -0.18 4.77
N VAL A 212 -4.45 0.65 5.43
CA VAL A 212 -3.15 0.25 5.97
C VAL A 212 -3.18 0.09 7.48
N THR A 213 -2.52 -0.96 7.98
CA THR A 213 -2.26 -1.20 9.40
C THR A 213 -0.77 -1.14 9.67
N ASN A 214 -0.39 -0.25 10.59
CA ASN A 214 0.99 -0.03 11.00
C ASN A 214 1.52 -1.24 11.78
N GLN A 215 2.73 -1.66 11.47
CA GLN A 215 3.40 -2.79 12.09
C GLN A 215 4.26 -2.36 13.30
N ASN A 216 4.58 -1.07 13.42
CA ASN A 216 5.37 -0.52 14.52
C ASN A 216 4.52 -0.40 15.79
N THR A 217 5.04 -0.94 16.90
CA THR A 217 4.33 -0.99 18.19
C THR A 217 3.95 0.40 18.68
N GLY A 218 2.67 0.58 19.04
CA GLY A 218 2.15 1.85 19.59
C GLY A 218 1.76 2.92 18.57
N HIS A 219 2.14 2.78 17.29
CA HIS A 219 1.86 3.79 16.27
C HIS A 219 0.47 3.63 15.61
N GLY A 220 -0.08 2.41 15.61
CA GLY A 220 -1.28 2.06 14.86
C GLY A 220 -2.52 2.92 15.13
N ALA A 221 -2.76 3.34 16.38
CA ALA A 221 -3.92 4.17 16.71
C ALA A 221 -3.93 5.52 15.98
N ALA A 222 -2.75 6.11 15.75
CA ALA A 222 -2.60 7.39 15.08
C ALA A 222 -2.55 7.26 13.54
N THR A 223 -2.07 6.13 13.03
CA THR A 223 -1.70 5.99 11.61
C THR A 223 -2.65 5.13 10.80
N ASN A 224 -3.35 4.16 11.39
CA ASN A 224 -4.14 3.16 10.66
C ASN A 224 -5.33 3.79 9.93
N GLY A 225 -5.39 3.66 8.61
CA GLY A 225 -6.47 4.27 7.84
C GLY A 225 -6.38 4.01 6.34
N TRP A 226 -7.30 4.61 5.61
CA TRP A 226 -7.34 4.57 4.16
C TRP A 226 -6.34 5.55 3.55
N ILE A 227 -5.64 5.13 2.50
CA ILE A 227 -4.72 5.96 1.70
C ILE A 227 -4.87 5.57 0.23
N LEU A 228 -4.55 6.47 -0.71
CA LEU A 228 -4.38 6.09 -2.10
C LEU A 228 -3.26 5.07 -2.21
N GLU A 229 -3.48 4.02 -2.97
CA GLU A 229 -2.44 3.02 -3.15
C GLU A 229 -1.19 3.60 -3.80
N SER A 230 -1.34 4.53 -4.74
CA SER A 230 -0.22 5.24 -5.37
C SER A 230 0.61 6.09 -4.40
N GLY A 231 0.12 6.31 -3.18
CA GLY A 231 0.87 6.94 -2.09
C GLY A 231 1.81 6.00 -1.35
N LEU A 232 1.78 4.70 -1.67
CA LEU A 232 2.62 3.69 -1.04
C LEU A 232 3.75 3.24 -1.97
N LYS A 233 4.83 2.80 -1.36
CA LYS A 233 5.87 2.01 -2.00
C LYS A 233 5.98 0.66 -1.30
N THR A 234 6.29 -0.38 -2.06
CA THR A 234 6.68 -1.66 -1.48
C THR A 234 8.03 -1.47 -0.78
N VAL A 235 8.12 -1.95 0.45
CA VAL A 235 9.39 -2.18 1.12
C VAL A 235 9.82 -3.56 0.70
N GLU A 236 10.97 -3.67 0.04
CA GLU A 236 11.57 -4.97 -0.24
C GLU A 236 11.77 -5.67 1.10
N THR A 237 10.93 -6.66 1.35
CA THR A 237 11.17 -7.63 2.41
C THR A 237 12.18 -8.61 1.87
N PRO A 238 13.33 -8.73 2.52
CA PRO A 238 14.32 -9.72 2.13
C PRO A 238 13.74 -11.14 2.25
N ASP A 239 14.20 -12.04 1.39
CA ASP A 239 13.73 -13.44 1.28
C ASP A 239 13.99 -14.22 2.58
N PRO A 240 13.29 -15.33 2.89
CA PRO A 240 13.55 -16.09 4.11
C PRO A 240 15.00 -16.59 4.13
N ALA A 241 15.51 -16.79 5.35
CA ALA A 241 16.92 -17.07 5.59
C ALA A 241 17.46 -18.20 4.70
N THR A 242 18.55 -17.94 3.98
CA THR A 242 19.29 -18.96 3.23
C THR A 242 20.58 -19.30 3.95
N THR A 243 20.96 -20.58 3.91
CA THR A 243 22.25 -21.04 4.42
C THR A 243 23.33 -20.70 3.40
N SER A 244 24.29 -19.88 3.79
CA SER A 244 25.48 -19.57 2.99
C SER A 244 26.33 -20.83 2.84
N LYS A 245 26.91 -21.05 1.65
CA LYS A 245 27.78 -22.21 1.39
C LYS A 245 29.22 -21.88 1.75
N LEU A 246 30.03 -22.90 1.98
CA LEU A 246 31.47 -22.75 2.24
C LEU A 246 32.30 -23.36 1.11
N ALA A 247 33.32 -22.65 0.66
CA ALA A 247 34.37 -23.13 -0.23
C ALA A 247 35.72 -22.99 0.44
N PHE A 248 36.63 -23.94 0.26
CA PHE A 248 37.90 -23.96 0.98
C PHE A 248 39.08 -23.67 0.05
N SER A 249 40.06 -22.92 0.54
CA SER A 249 41.29 -22.57 -0.18
C SER A 249 42.52 -22.68 0.72
N VAL A 250 43.69 -22.85 0.10
CA VAL A 250 44.96 -22.91 0.83
C VAL A 250 45.46 -21.50 1.15
N ASN A 251 45.64 -21.19 2.43
CA ASN A 251 46.16 -19.92 2.94
C ASN A 251 47.62 -19.98 3.38
N SER A 252 48.05 -21.16 3.83
CA SER A 252 49.46 -21.40 4.17
C SER A 252 49.79 -22.87 3.97
N ILE A 253 51.06 -23.15 3.70
CA ILE A 253 51.57 -24.50 3.51
C ILE A 253 52.80 -24.69 4.38
N ASN A 254 52.76 -25.67 5.25
CA ASN A 254 53.93 -26.21 5.92
C ASN A 254 54.26 -27.59 5.33
N ASN A 255 55.35 -27.70 4.58
CA ASN A 255 55.79 -28.96 3.97
C ASN A 255 56.67 -29.81 4.90
N ASN A 256 56.92 -29.38 6.15
CA ASN A 256 57.76 -30.12 7.10
C ASN A 256 59.12 -30.53 6.53
N GLY A 257 59.73 -29.65 5.72
CA GLY A 257 61.04 -29.87 5.09
C GLY A 257 61.03 -30.77 3.84
N VAL A 258 59.87 -31.27 3.40
CA VAL A 258 59.75 -32.09 2.18
C VAL A 258 59.82 -31.19 0.94
N ASN A 259 60.80 -31.46 0.06
CA ASN A 259 61.01 -30.73 -1.19
C ASN A 259 60.62 -31.61 -2.39
N GLY A 260 59.70 -31.15 -3.25
CA GLY A 260 59.32 -31.85 -4.48
C GLY A 260 58.06 -31.29 -5.13
N THR A 261 57.80 -31.68 -6.38
CA THR A 261 56.59 -31.32 -7.13
C THR A 261 55.48 -32.33 -6.88
N GLY A 262 54.23 -31.87 -6.73
CA GLY A 262 53.05 -32.75 -6.61
C GLY A 262 52.20 -32.54 -5.36
N GLY A 263 52.57 -31.62 -4.46
CA GLY A 263 51.76 -31.17 -3.32
C GLY A 263 50.77 -30.04 -3.67
N LEU A 264 50.08 -29.53 -2.65
CA LEU A 264 49.21 -28.36 -2.79
C LEU A 264 50.03 -27.08 -3.04
N THR A 265 49.39 -26.06 -3.63
CA THR A 265 49.96 -24.73 -3.84
C THR A 265 49.13 -23.67 -3.15
N LEU A 266 49.76 -22.55 -2.82
CA LEU A 266 49.09 -21.43 -2.13
C LEU A 266 47.91 -20.93 -2.97
N TYR A 267 46.80 -20.60 -2.31
CA TYR A 267 45.53 -20.13 -2.89
C TYR A 267 44.78 -21.13 -3.76
N SER A 268 45.29 -22.37 -3.93
CA SER A 268 44.55 -23.41 -4.64
C SER A 268 43.25 -23.75 -3.90
N ARG A 269 42.18 -24.00 -4.68
CA ARG A 269 40.90 -24.48 -4.15
C ARG A 269 41.07 -25.91 -3.64
N ILE A 270 40.60 -26.17 -2.44
CA ILE A 270 40.55 -27.50 -1.85
C ILE A 270 39.15 -28.09 -2.12
N PRO A 271 39.03 -29.18 -2.90
CA PRO A 271 37.75 -29.86 -3.06
C PRO A 271 37.22 -30.35 -1.71
N ALA A 272 35.92 -30.28 -1.48
CA ALA A 272 35.33 -30.80 -0.24
C ALA A 272 35.62 -32.30 -0.03
N ASN A 273 35.71 -33.07 -1.12
CA ASN A 273 36.10 -34.50 -1.11
C ASN A 273 37.60 -34.75 -0.88
N ASP A 274 38.41 -33.70 -0.68
CA ASP A 274 39.79 -33.83 -0.26
C ASP A 274 39.93 -33.55 1.26
N LEU A 275 38.83 -33.17 1.93
CA LEU A 275 38.77 -32.85 3.35
C LEU A 275 37.93 -33.90 4.12
N GLY A 276 38.50 -34.48 5.19
CA GLY A 276 37.79 -35.37 6.12
C GLY A 276 36.90 -34.60 7.10
N LEU A 277 35.93 -33.86 6.57
CA LEU A 277 35.13 -32.92 7.35
C LEU A 277 34.03 -33.59 8.21
N PRO A 278 33.88 -33.20 9.50
CA PRO A 278 32.75 -33.65 10.33
C PRO A 278 31.42 -33.04 9.88
N ARG A 279 30.29 -33.71 10.18
CA ARG A 279 28.96 -33.12 9.97
C ARG A 279 28.72 -31.99 10.98
N LEU A 280 28.37 -30.79 10.51
CA LEU A 280 28.02 -29.67 11.39
C LEU A 280 26.71 -29.95 12.16
N ALA A 281 26.67 -29.50 13.41
CA ALA A 281 25.45 -29.48 14.20
C ALA A 281 24.49 -28.39 13.70
N GLN A 282 23.19 -28.53 13.97
CA GLN A 282 22.19 -27.54 13.54
C GLN A 282 22.51 -26.14 14.08
N THR A 283 22.98 -26.03 15.33
CA THR A 283 23.38 -24.76 15.95
C THR A 283 24.55 -24.07 15.26
N ASP A 284 25.36 -24.81 14.50
CA ASP A 284 26.45 -24.28 13.68
C ASP A 284 25.94 -23.91 12.29
N LEU A 285 25.06 -24.72 11.69
CA LEU A 285 24.37 -24.37 10.44
C LEU A 285 23.59 -23.05 10.56
N ASP A 286 22.95 -22.80 11.70
CA ASP A 286 22.20 -21.57 11.98
C ASP A 286 23.10 -20.32 11.92
N LYS A 287 24.42 -20.45 12.15
CA LYS A 287 25.38 -19.33 12.06
C LYS A 287 25.73 -18.95 10.62
N LEU A 288 25.45 -19.85 9.67
CA LEU A 288 25.58 -19.60 8.22
C LEU A 288 24.27 -19.07 7.62
N MET A 289 23.20 -19.04 8.41
CA MET A 289 21.89 -18.56 7.99
C MET A 289 21.77 -17.07 8.23
N GLY A 290 21.29 -16.39 7.21
CA GLY A 290 20.86 -15.02 7.34
C GLY A 290 20.01 -14.62 6.16
N GLU A 291 19.62 -13.37 6.19
CA GLU A 291 18.69 -12.79 5.27
C GLU A 291 19.30 -12.67 3.86
N THR A 292 18.78 -13.41 2.90
CA THR A 292 19.37 -13.54 1.56
C THR A 292 19.60 -12.19 0.90
N GLY A 293 20.81 -11.94 0.41
CA GLY A 293 21.15 -10.66 -0.23
C GLY A 293 21.52 -9.54 0.73
N THR A 294 21.42 -9.75 2.04
CA THR A 294 21.86 -8.79 3.06
C THR A 294 23.31 -9.02 3.45
N ARG A 295 24.06 -7.92 3.54
CA ARG A 295 25.49 -7.93 3.84
C ARG A 295 25.78 -8.57 5.19
N ILE A 296 26.76 -9.48 5.23
CA ILE A 296 27.22 -10.09 6.47
C ILE A 296 27.96 -9.02 7.30
N GLY A 297 27.43 -8.73 8.49
CA GLY A 297 28.02 -7.75 9.41
C GLY A 297 29.19 -8.34 10.23
N PRO A 298 29.96 -7.50 10.95
CA PRO A 298 31.07 -7.94 11.79
C PRO A 298 30.70 -9.04 12.79
N ASN A 299 29.50 -8.97 13.38
CA ASN A 299 29.01 -9.99 14.32
C ASN A 299 28.70 -11.32 13.63
N GLY A 300 28.18 -11.27 12.39
CA GLY A 300 27.93 -12.46 11.58
C GLY A 300 29.23 -13.18 11.23
N PHE A 301 30.23 -12.43 10.75
CA PHE A 301 31.57 -12.98 10.51
C PHE A 301 32.21 -13.53 11.79
N THR A 302 32.06 -12.85 12.93
CA THR A 302 32.58 -13.34 14.22
C THR A 302 31.94 -14.68 14.62
N ALA A 303 30.63 -14.85 14.40
CA ALA A 303 29.94 -16.10 14.68
C ALA A 303 30.43 -17.25 13.78
N ILE A 304 30.62 -16.97 12.48
CA ILE A 304 31.16 -17.93 11.51
C ILE A 304 32.61 -18.28 11.85
N ASP A 305 33.45 -17.30 12.17
CA ASP A 305 34.83 -17.50 12.62
C ASP A 305 34.91 -18.44 13.82
N THR A 306 34.07 -18.17 14.83
CA THR A 306 34.02 -18.98 16.05
C THR A 306 33.58 -20.41 15.76
N MET A 307 32.60 -20.58 14.86
CA MET A 307 32.14 -21.89 14.41
C MET A 307 33.24 -22.68 13.69
N LEU A 308 33.92 -22.05 12.72
CA LEU A 308 34.98 -22.70 11.94
C LEU A 308 36.17 -23.05 12.84
N LEU A 309 36.57 -22.16 13.74
CA LEU A 309 37.66 -22.40 14.68
C LEU A 309 37.36 -23.58 15.62
N GLY A 310 36.10 -23.73 16.07
CA GLY A 310 35.68 -24.85 16.91
C GLY A 310 35.62 -26.19 16.18
N ASN A 311 35.35 -26.18 14.87
CA ASN A 311 35.10 -27.39 14.08
C ASN A 311 36.26 -27.80 13.16
N MET A 312 37.30 -26.97 12.98
CA MET A 312 38.36 -27.16 11.98
C MET A 312 39.78 -27.01 12.55
N THR A 313 40.13 -27.74 13.60
CA THR A 313 41.45 -27.63 14.25
C THR A 313 42.52 -28.59 13.70
N ALA A 314 42.13 -29.78 13.23
CA ALA A 314 43.04 -30.79 12.68
C ALA A 314 42.30 -31.76 11.74
N ILE A 315 41.77 -31.22 10.65
CA ILE A 315 41.01 -31.99 9.66
C ILE A 315 41.98 -32.85 8.85
N GLN A 316 41.86 -34.17 8.98
CA GLN A 316 42.65 -35.12 8.19
C GLN A 316 42.25 -35.03 6.72
N GLY A 317 43.22 -34.83 5.83
CA GLY A 317 43.00 -34.87 4.40
C GLY A 317 42.62 -36.26 3.93
N ALA A 318 41.70 -36.33 2.98
CA ALA A 318 41.23 -37.57 2.38
C ALA A 318 41.98 -37.94 1.09
N ARG A 319 42.90 -37.08 0.64
CA ARG A 319 43.71 -37.28 -0.56
C ARG A 319 45.16 -37.64 -0.22
N THR A 320 45.65 -38.71 -0.82
CA THR A 320 47.06 -39.11 -0.77
C THR A 320 47.84 -38.39 -1.87
N TYR A 321 48.96 -37.79 -1.50
CA TYR A 321 49.93 -37.13 -2.38
C TYR A 321 51.18 -37.99 -2.46
N THR A 322 51.75 -38.14 -3.65
CA THR A 322 53.03 -38.84 -3.83
C THR A 322 54.09 -37.83 -4.21
N ILE A 323 55.08 -37.63 -3.33
CA ILE A 323 56.17 -36.67 -3.53
C ILE A 323 57.48 -37.46 -3.46
N ASN A 324 58.25 -37.42 -4.55
CA ASN A 324 59.49 -38.20 -4.71
C ASN A 324 59.36 -39.69 -4.34
N GLY A 325 58.22 -40.30 -4.70
CA GLY A 325 57.94 -41.72 -4.44
C GLY A 325 57.45 -42.08 -3.04
N SER A 326 57.39 -41.11 -2.11
CA SER A 326 56.82 -41.31 -0.77
C SER A 326 55.39 -40.77 -0.69
N GLN A 327 54.55 -41.41 0.12
CA GLN A 327 53.15 -41.02 0.31
C GLN A 327 52.98 -40.04 1.47
N TYR A 328 52.13 -39.04 1.26
CA TYR A 328 51.79 -38.00 2.23
C TYR A 328 50.30 -37.67 2.18
N HIS A 329 49.81 -37.00 3.21
CA HIS A 329 48.52 -36.32 3.21
C HIS A 329 48.66 -34.97 3.89
N TYR A 330 47.69 -34.07 3.67
CA TYR A 330 47.64 -32.81 4.39
C TYR A 330 46.72 -32.93 5.60
N VAL A 331 47.12 -32.32 6.71
CA VAL A 331 46.25 -31.99 7.84
C VAL A 331 45.90 -30.52 7.72
N PHE A 332 44.61 -30.21 7.74
CA PHE A 332 44.11 -28.85 7.56
C PHE A 332 43.65 -28.26 8.88
N SER A 333 43.93 -26.98 9.08
CA SER A 333 43.43 -26.23 10.22
C SER A 333 42.95 -24.84 9.81
N TYR A 334 41.95 -24.34 10.50
CA TYR A 334 41.47 -22.97 10.36
C TYR A 334 42.25 -22.04 11.29
N GLY A 335 42.84 -20.98 10.74
CA GLY A 335 43.45 -19.92 11.55
C GLY A 335 42.38 -18.99 12.11
N ALA A 336 42.56 -18.49 13.34
CA ALA A 336 41.64 -17.53 13.92
C ALA A 336 41.45 -16.30 13.01
N ASN A 337 40.19 -15.86 12.84
CA ASN A 337 39.81 -14.70 12.03
C ASN A 337 40.21 -14.79 10.55
N SER A 338 40.42 -16.01 10.00
CA SER A 338 40.88 -16.14 8.62
C SER A 338 39.82 -15.68 7.61
N ILE A 339 38.53 -15.90 7.85
CA ILE A 339 37.44 -15.49 6.94
C ILE A 339 37.16 -14.00 7.07
N SER A 340 37.14 -13.44 8.28
CA SER A 340 36.99 -12.00 8.50
C SER A 340 38.23 -11.20 8.07
N GLY A 341 39.41 -11.81 8.09
CA GLY A 341 40.69 -11.21 7.66
C GLY A 341 40.98 -11.37 6.16
N ALA A 342 40.65 -12.52 5.54
CA ALA A 342 40.85 -12.75 4.11
C ALA A 342 39.74 -12.16 3.24
N ASN A 343 38.49 -12.13 3.75
CA ASN A 343 37.34 -11.46 3.11
C ASN A 343 37.02 -10.13 3.79
N GLY A 344 37.99 -9.55 4.50
CA GLY A 344 37.85 -8.27 5.19
C GLY A 344 37.45 -7.16 4.22
N ILE A 345 36.14 -6.91 4.12
CA ILE A 345 35.47 -5.91 3.28
C ILE A 345 35.16 -6.37 1.83
N LEU A 346 34.78 -7.62 1.61
CA LEU A 346 33.95 -7.95 0.43
C LEU A 346 32.47 -7.74 0.74
N ASN A 347 31.70 -7.39 -0.29
CA ASN A 347 30.25 -7.18 -0.22
C ASN A 347 29.48 -8.50 -0.08
N ASP A 348 30.04 -9.48 0.64
CA ASP A 348 29.44 -10.80 0.79
C ASP A 348 28.11 -10.66 1.54
N VAL A 349 27.10 -11.29 0.98
CA VAL A 349 25.75 -11.29 1.49
C VAL A 349 25.37 -12.70 1.93
N TRP A 350 24.40 -12.80 2.83
CA TRP A 350 23.87 -14.13 3.17
C TRP A 350 23.31 -14.82 1.93
N GLY A 351 23.59 -16.12 1.83
CA GLY A 351 23.28 -16.94 0.65
C GLY A 351 24.45 -17.11 -0.32
N ASP A 352 25.52 -16.33 -0.18
CA ASP A 352 26.73 -16.48 -0.98
C ASP A 352 27.52 -17.76 -0.64
N THR A 353 28.47 -18.09 -1.50
CA THR A 353 29.50 -19.09 -1.18
C THR A 353 30.73 -18.39 -0.60
N LEU A 354 30.95 -18.55 0.70
CA LEU A 354 32.03 -17.90 1.42
C LEU A 354 33.34 -18.68 1.28
N ASN A 355 34.42 -17.99 0.95
CA ASN A 355 35.75 -18.60 0.86
C ASN A 355 36.38 -18.70 2.26
N VAL A 356 36.75 -19.92 2.67
CA VAL A 356 37.34 -20.29 3.94
C VAL A 356 38.83 -20.62 3.71
N PRO A 357 39.76 -19.75 4.16
CA PRO A 357 41.18 -20.00 4.02
C PRO A 357 41.66 -20.99 5.09
N LEU A 358 42.35 -22.06 4.69
CA LEU A 358 42.89 -23.10 5.56
C LEU A 358 44.41 -23.15 5.52
N ASN A 359 45.01 -23.43 6.66
CA ASN A 359 46.42 -23.81 6.76
C ASN A 359 46.55 -25.30 6.44
N ALA A 360 47.54 -25.67 5.64
CA ALA A 360 47.80 -27.04 5.23
C ALA A 360 49.18 -27.50 5.72
N GLU A 361 49.22 -28.56 6.51
CA GLU A 361 50.46 -29.17 6.98
C GLU A 361 50.65 -30.56 6.34
N LEU A 362 51.79 -30.78 5.71
CA LEU A 362 52.10 -32.05 5.07
C LEU A 362 52.61 -33.07 6.09
N VAL A 363 51.96 -34.22 6.15
CA VAL A 363 52.26 -35.32 7.09
C VAL A 363 52.58 -36.59 6.30
N ALA A 364 53.58 -37.34 6.76
CA ALA A 364 53.99 -38.59 6.14
C ALA A 364 52.91 -39.68 6.29
N GLY A 365 52.75 -40.50 5.25
CA GLY A 365 51.78 -41.58 5.19
C GLY A 365 50.56 -41.28 4.30
N PRO A 366 49.80 -42.31 3.90
CA PRO A 366 48.61 -42.14 3.07
C PRO A 366 47.52 -41.36 3.80
N ALA A 367 46.53 -40.87 3.04
CA ALA A 367 45.37 -40.20 3.60
C ALA A 367 44.62 -41.04 4.63
N SER A 368 44.19 -40.37 5.68
CA SER A 368 43.47 -40.96 6.82
C SER A 368 42.08 -40.35 7.04
N GLY A 369 41.76 -39.26 6.32
CA GLY A 369 40.45 -38.62 6.38
C GLY A 369 39.38 -39.41 5.64
N THR A 370 38.22 -39.63 6.27
CA THR A 370 37.05 -40.23 5.61
C THR A 370 36.26 -39.16 4.87
N ASN A 371 36.04 -39.37 3.57
CA ASN A 371 35.22 -38.47 2.76
C ASN A 371 33.77 -38.47 3.20
N ASN A 372 33.31 -37.31 3.67
CA ASN A 372 31.89 -37.06 3.85
C ASN A 372 31.48 -35.96 2.86
N ALA A 373 31.13 -36.38 1.64
CA ALA A 373 30.80 -35.46 0.53
C ALA A 373 29.64 -34.48 0.87
N ASN A 374 28.87 -34.78 1.92
CA ASN A 374 27.77 -33.96 2.46
C ASN A 374 28.13 -33.29 3.81
N GLY A 375 29.41 -33.21 4.18
CA GLY A 375 29.84 -32.91 5.55
C GLY A 375 29.64 -31.46 6.02
N TYR A 376 29.59 -30.46 5.12
CA TYR A 376 29.61 -29.05 5.54
C TYR A 376 28.46 -28.18 5.01
N VAL A 377 27.47 -28.77 4.33
CA VAL A 377 26.12 -28.21 4.10
C VAL A 377 25.13 -29.36 4.01
#